data_AF-W2TM25-F1
#
_entry.id   AF-W2TM25-F1
#
_cell.length_a   1.000
_cell.length_b   1.000
_cell.length_c   1.000
_cell.angle_alpha   90.00
_cell.angle_beta   90.00
_cell.angle_gamma   90.00
#
_symmetry.space_group_name_H-M   'P 1'
#
loop_
_entity.id
_entity.type
_entity.pdbx_description
1 polymer ?
#
loop_
_entity_poly.entity_id
_entity_poly.type
_entity_poly.pdbx_seq_one_letter_code
_entity_poly.pdbx_strand_id
1 'polypeptide(L)'
;MRDALFIFCIFCICGNSVATVFSNSLKTCQIHCSERNLAFPLAHGKFTWNQDELATCDYSCRVNSCHHGCRDLDEPLSKCESRCTEEGIAFDSCTQGCHAVEHAFLVQVQELLHQVSVTIDALEQSLRLRWQFPETVLSQVQEVAAADVSWYAQSRPSLAKNGWRWTPLHVTAFRNSTLSSEVHVPLDPTSQVQVRLAFVYRSRVGVSRAITYQMPLRVVPSRIELTSQLQLSNDKVAICWKGEPSMV
;
A
#
# COMPACT_ATOMS: atom_id res chain seq x y z
N MET A 1 -1.59 -62.29 -17.95
CA MET A 1 -1.31 -61.47 -16.75
C MET A 1 -0.11 -60.61 -17.08
N ARG A 2 -0.17 -59.32 -16.72
CA ARG A 2 0.79 -58.23 -17.02
C ARG A 2 0.69 -57.67 -18.43
N ASP A 3 0.61 -56.36 -18.68
CA ASP A 3 0.46 -55.18 -17.82
C ASP A 3 -0.22 -54.12 -18.69
N ALA A 4 -1.36 -53.59 -18.24
CA ALA A 4 -1.99 -52.42 -18.86
C ALA A 4 -1.25 -51.17 -18.38
N LEU A 5 -0.36 -50.66 -19.21
CA LEU A 5 0.36 -49.41 -18.94
C LEU A 5 -0.58 -48.23 -19.24
N PHE A 6 -1.39 -47.84 -18.25
CA PHE A 6 -2.10 -46.57 -18.26
C PHE A 6 -1.10 -45.44 -18.03
N ILE A 7 -0.65 -44.80 -19.11
CA ILE A 7 0.08 -43.54 -19.05
C ILE A 7 -0.95 -42.45 -18.75
N PHE A 8 -1.20 -42.20 -17.46
CA PHE A 8 -1.84 -40.98 -17.00
C PHE A 8 -0.83 -39.84 -17.15
N CYS A 9 -0.83 -39.18 -18.31
CA CYS A 9 -0.24 -37.85 -18.45
C CYS A 9 -1.10 -36.87 -17.66
N ILE A 10 -0.87 -36.79 -16.35
CA ILE A 10 -1.29 -35.65 -15.54
C ILE A 10 -0.40 -34.49 -15.99
N PHE A 11 -0.82 -33.81 -17.05
CA PHE A 11 -0.44 -32.43 -17.27
C PHE A 11 -1.07 -31.64 -16.12
N CYS A 12 -0.37 -31.63 -14.98
CA CYS A 12 -0.52 -30.62 -13.95
C CYS A 12 -0.05 -29.31 -14.58
N ILE A 13 -0.91 -28.71 -15.40
CA ILE A 13 -0.87 -27.28 -15.68
C ILE A 13 -1.33 -26.63 -14.37
N CYS A 14 -0.47 -26.71 -13.34
CA CYS A 14 -0.38 -25.66 -12.35
C CYS A 14 0.24 -24.48 -13.09
N GLY A 15 -0.56 -23.88 -13.97
CA GLY A 15 -0.36 -22.53 -14.43
C GLY A 15 -0.56 -21.68 -13.19
N ASN A 16 0.48 -21.58 -12.36
CA ASN A 16 0.73 -20.37 -11.64
C ASN A 16 0.80 -19.30 -12.74
N SER A 17 -0.32 -18.65 -13.02
CA SER A 17 -0.30 -17.32 -13.59
C SER A 17 0.38 -16.46 -12.54
N VAL A 18 1.70 -16.56 -12.47
CA VAL A 18 2.55 -15.53 -11.93
C VAL A 18 2.42 -14.42 -12.96
N ALA A 19 1.33 -13.66 -12.86
CA ALA A 19 1.25 -12.39 -13.55
C ALA A 19 2.51 -11.65 -13.09
N THR A 20 3.46 -11.45 -14.01
CA THR A 20 4.71 -10.76 -13.73
C THR A 20 4.38 -9.31 -13.42
N VAL A 21 4.21 -9.05 -12.13
CA VAL A 21 3.68 -7.88 -11.43
C VAL A 21 4.34 -6.55 -11.84
N PHE A 22 5.46 -6.61 -12.54
CA PHE A 22 6.32 -5.46 -12.83
C PHE A 22 6.48 -5.15 -14.30
N SER A 23 5.79 -5.82 -15.24
CA SER A 23 6.13 -5.68 -16.66
C SER A 23 6.16 -4.21 -17.14
N ASN A 24 5.22 -3.38 -16.66
CA ASN A 24 5.19 -1.96 -17.03
C ASN A 24 6.22 -1.13 -16.24
N SER A 25 6.32 -1.29 -14.91
CA SER A 25 7.31 -0.55 -14.09
C SER A 25 8.76 -0.92 -14.46
N LEU A 26 9.04 -2.21 -14.67
CA LEU A 26 10.31 -2.75 -15.13
C LEU A 26 10.65 -2.22 -16.52
N LYS A 27 9.72 -2.30 -17.48
CA LYS A 27 9.94 -1.81 -18.83
C LYS A 27 10.17 -0.30 -18.85
N THR A 28 9.37 0.47 -18.10
CA THR A 28 9.57 1.92 -17.93
C THR A 28 10.93 2.22 -17.31
N CYS A 29 11.34 1.49 -16.27
CA CYS A 29 12.68 1.63 -15.68
C CYS A 29 13.79 1.37 -16.69
N GLN A 30 13.69 0.26 -17.45
CA GLN A 30 14.68 -0.10 -18.47
C GLN A 30 14.79 0.94 -19.58
N ILE A 31 13.66 1.47 -20.06
CA ILE A 31 13.61 2.56 -21.04
C ILE A 31 14.27 3.82 -20.47
N HIS A 32 14.00 4.16 -19.21
CA HIS A 32 14.61 5.34 -18.59
C HIS A 32 16.10 5.18 -18.33
N CYS A 33 16.59 3.96 -18.07
CA CYS A 33 18.03 3.67 -18.00
C CYS A 33 18.75 4.01 -19.31
N SER A 34 18.14 3.74 -20.47
CA SER A 34 18.75 4.01 -21.78
C SER A 34 18.49 5.42 -22.31
N GLU A 35 17.25 5.94 -22.19
CA GLU A 35 16.82 7.16 -22.87
C GLU A 35 16.95 8.43 -22.02
N ARG A 36 16.91 8.29 -20.69
CA ARG A 36 16.92 9.44 -19.76
C ARG A 36 18.22 9.57 -18.97
N ASN A 37 19.27 8.86 -19.38
CA ASN A 37 20.58 8.85 -18.71
C ASN A 37 20.50 8.51 -17.20
N LEU A 38 19.48 7.76 -16.75
CA LEU A 38 19.44 7.29 -15.36
C LEU A 38 20.64 6.41 -15.01
N ALA A 39 21.25 5.78 -16.02
CA ALA A 39 22.49 5.02 -15.88
C ALA A 39 23.72 5.88 -15.50
N PHE A 40 23.62 7.21 -15.53
CA PHE A 40 24.74 8.13 -15.26
C PHE A 40 24.45 9.10 -14.10
N PRO A 41 24.13 8.59 -12.89
CA PRO A 41 24.03 9.47 -11.74
C PRO A 41 25.36 10.12 -11.43
N LEU A 42 25.29 11.34 -10.88
CA LEU A 42 26.38 11.89 -10.11
C LEU A 42 26.43 11.18 -8.75
N ALA A 43 27.64 10.89 -8.27
CA ALA A 43 27.81 10.40 -6.91
C ALA A 43 27.25 11.40 -5.89
N HIS A 44 26.86 10.91 -4.72
CA HIS A 44 26.19 11.73 -3.71
C HIS A 44 27.04 12.95 -3.31
N GLY A 45 26.46 14.15 -3.43
CA GLY A 45 27.15 15.41 -3.12
C GLY A 45 28.22 15.85 -4.11
N LYS A 46 28.32 15.22 -5.29
CA LYS A 46 29.24 15.62 -6.37
C LYS A 46 28.52 16.45 -7.42
N PHE A 47 29.27 17.41 -7.99
CA PHE A 47 28.79 18.30 -9.06
C PHE A 47 29.38 17.95 -10.43
N THR A 48 30.34 17.03 -10.48
CA THR A 48 31.02 16.57 -11.69
C THR A 48 31.16 15.06 -11.67
N TRP A 49 31.11 14.44 -12.86
CA TRP A 49 31.35 13.00 -12.99
C TRP A 49 32.82 12.69 -12.75
N ASN A 50 33.07 11.60 -12.04
CA ASN A 50 34.41 11.06 -11.86
C ASN A 50 34.89 10.44 -13.18
N GLN A 51 35.90 11.04 -13.80
CA GLN A 51 36.45 10.58 -15.08
C GLN A 51 37.06 9.18 -14.97
N ASP A 52 37.64 8.82 -13.82
CA ASP A 52 38.26 7.52 -13.60
C ASP A 52 37.21 6.38 -13.54
N GLU A 53 36.04 6.66 -12.94
CA GLU A 53 34.91 5.73 -12.93
C GLU A 53 34.22 5.61 -14.30
N LEU A 54 34.22 6.68 -15.09
CA LEU A 54 33.74 6.65 -16.48
C LEU A 54 34.68 5.84 -17.38
N ALA A 55 35.98 5.84 -17.08
CA ALA A 55 36.97 5.02 -17.80
C ALA A 55 36.89 3.53 -17.43
N THR A 56 36.44 3.21 -16.22
CA THR A 56 36.36 1.82 -15.71
C THR A 56 35.08 1.11 -16.18
N CYS A 57 33.96 1.82 -16.28
CA CYS A 57 32.67 1.28 -16.71
C CYS A 57 32.03 2.23 -17.73
N ASP A 58 32.01 1.78 -18.98
CA ASP A 58 31.51 2.51 -20.14
C ASP A 58 29.97 2.64 -20.15
N TYR A 59 29.43 3.23 -21.21
CA TYR A 59 27.98 3.43 -21.36
C TYR A 59 27.20 2.12 -21.28
N SER A 60 27.66 1.06 -21.96
CA SER A 60 26.95 -0.22 -21.97
C SER A 60 26.97 -0.85 -20.59
N CYS A 61 28.12 -0.85 -19.92
CA CYS A 61 28.29 -1.34 -18.55
C CYS A 61 27.34 -0.65 -17.56
N ARG A 62 27.19 0.69 -17.64
CA ARG A 62 26.30 1.45 -16.76
C ARG A 62 24.82 1.23 -17.04
N VAL A 63 24.42 1.13 -18.31
CA VAL A 63 23.04 0.80 -18.68
C VAL A 63 22.67 -0.59 -18.19
N ASN A 64 23.56 -1.57 -18.37
CA ASN A 64 23.35 -2.93 -17.87
C ASN A 64 23.26 -2.96 -16.34
N SER A 65 24.12 -2.20 -15.64
CA SER A 65 24.05 -2.05 -14.19
C SER A 65 22.71 -1.48 -13.73
N CYS A 66 22.22 -0.44 -14.42
CA CYS A 66 20.90 0.15 -14.16
C CYS A 66 19.76 -0.84 -14.40
N HIS A 67 19.80 -1.62 -15.49
CA HIS A 67 18.84 -2.68 -15.75
C HIS A 67 18.86 -3.79 -14.69
N HIS A 68 20.03 -4.07 -14.10
CA HIS A 68 20.16 -4.99 -12.96
C HIS A 68 19.41 -4.47 -11.73
N GLY A 69 19.51 -3.15 -11.47
CA GLY A 69 18.75 -2.46 -10.43
C GLY A 69 17.23 -2.52 -10.64
N CYS A 70 16.76 -2.38 -11.88
CA CYS A 70 15.33 -2.40 -12.21
C CYS A 70 14.61 -3.71 -11.81
N ARG A 71 15.33 -4.78 -11.48
CA ARG A 71 14.76 -6.06 -11.00
C ARG A 71 14.45 -6.08 -9.50
N ASP A 72 14.55 -4.95 -8.79
CA ASP A 72 14.43 -4.92 -7.32
C ASP A 72 13.04 -5.33 -6.80
N LEU A 73 12.00 -5.21 -7.65
CA LEU A 73 10.65 -5.55 -7.24
C LEU A 73 10.31 -7.04 -7.41
N ASP A 74 11.16 -7.84 -8.07
CA ASP A 74 10.93 -9.29 -8.27
C ASP A 74 10.82 -10.06 -6.94
N GLU A 75 11.28 -9.46 -5.83
CA GLU A 75 11.24 -10.03 -4.50
C GLU A 75 10.44 -9.18 -3.48
N PRO A 76 9.82 -9.81 -2.46
CA PRO A 76 9.05 -9.09 -1.44
C PRO A 76 9.89 -8.04 -0.69
N LEU A 77 11.13 -8.41 -0.36
CA LEU A 77 12.10 -7.55 0.32
C LEU A 77 13.09 -6.99 -0.71
N SER A 78 13.45 -5.72 -0.57
CA SER A 78 14.47 -5.11 -1.44
C SER A 78 15.81 -5.80 -1.22
N LYS A 79 16.45 -6.20 -2.32
CA LYS A 79 17.82 -6.72 -2.34
C LYS A 79 18.77 -5.81 -3.11
N CYS A 80 18.37 -4.55 -3.31
CA CYS A 80 19.14 -3.60 -4.10
C CYS A 80 20.59 -3.46 -3.60
N GLU A 81 20.81 -3.32 -2.30
CA GLU A 81 22.15 -3.14 -1.73
C GLU A 81 23.07 -4.34 -2.00
N SER A 82 22.60 -5.56 -1.74
CA SER A 82 23.35 -6.78 -2.03
C SER A 82 23.58 -6.99 -3.53
N ARG A 83 22.61 -6.59 -4.36
CA ARG A 83 22.71 -6.76 -5.82
C ARG A 83 23.67 -5.77 -6.44
N CYS A 84 23.66 -4.52 -6.00
CA CYS A 84 24.51 -3.47 -6.56
C CYS A 84 25.97 -3.56 -6.10
N THR A 85 26.27 -4.45 -5.14
CA THR A 85 27.64 -4.75 -4.68
C THR A 85 28.27 -5.95 -5.39
N GLU A 86 27.55 -6.60 -6.30
CA GLU A 86 28.09 -7.68 -7.13
C GLU A 86 29.23 -7.17 -8.05
N GLU A 87 30.24 -8.02 -8.27
CA GLU A 87 31.38 -7.66 -9.12
C GLU A 87 30.95 -7.33 -10.55
N GLY A 88 31.54 -6.28 -11.13
CA GLY A 88 31.24 -5.83 -12.48
C GLY A 88 29.99 -4.95 -12.60
N ILE A 89 29.35 -4.57 -11.48
CA ILE A 89 28.21 -3.66 -11.46
C ILE A 89 28.65 -2.28 -10.98
N ALA A 90 28.28 -1.24 -11.74
CA ALA A 90 28.42 0.14 -11.29
C ALA A 90 27.35 0.43 -10.22
N PHE A 91 27.80 0.55 -8.96
CA PHE A 91 26.93 0.70 -7.79
C PHE A 91 25.91 1.84 -7.93
N ASP A 92 26.36 3.04 -8.28
CA ASP A 92 25.45 4.20 -8.39
C ASP A 92 24.42 4.00 -9.52
N SER A 93 24.84 3.48 -10.68
CA SER A 93 23.93 3.19 -11.80
C SER A 93 22.88 2.14 -11.43
N CYS A 94 23.29 1.10 -10.69
CA CYS A 94 22.39 0.05 -10.22
C CYS A 94 21.40 0.56 -9.17
N THR A 95 21.86 1.33 -8.18
CA THR A 95 20.97 1.89 -7.14
C THR A 95 19.93 2.85 -7.75
N GLN A 96 20.30 3.62 -8.77
CA GLN A 96 19.32 4.41 -9.53
C GLN A 96 18.26 3.55 -10.21
N GLY A 97 18.63 2.41 -10.79
CA GLY A 97 17.67 1.46 -11.36
C GLY A 97 16.68 0.96 -10.31
N CYS A 98 17.14 0.60 -9.11
CA CYS A 98 16.26 0.19 -8.01
C CYS A 98 15.27 1.29 -7.62
N HIS A 99 15.77 2.51 -7.44
CA HIS A 99 14.92 3.65 -7.08
C HIS A 99 13.91 3.99 -8.18
N ALA A 100 14.33 3.92 -9.44
CA ALA A 100 13.47 4.22 -10.57
C ALA A 100 12.33 3.22 -10.70
N VAL A 101 12.58 1.92 -10.53
CA VAL A 101 11.52 0.91 -10.58
C VAL A 101 10.56 1.02 -9.38
N GLU A 102 11.07 1.25 -8.17
CA GLU A 102 10.24 1.48 -6.98
C GLU A 102 9.36 2.72 -7.17
N HIS A 103 9.93 3.81 -7.68
CA HIS A 103 9.20 5.04 -7.96
C HIS A 103 8.11 4.83 -9.01
N ALA A 104 8.42 4.14 -10.12
CA ALA A 104 7.43 3.84 -11.16
C ALA A 104 6.25 3.02 -10.62
N PHE A 105 6.52 2.04 -9.75
CA PHE A 105 5.48 1.28 -9.06
C PHE A 105 4.64 2.16 -8.15
N LEU A 106 5.26 3.00 -7.30
CA LEU A 106 4.53 3.88 -6.39
C LEU A 106 3.64 4.89 -7.13
N VAL A 107 4.08 5.41 -8.28
CA VAL A 107 3.26 6.28 -9.14
C VAL A 107 2.04 5.52 -9.65
N GLN A 108 2.22 4.30 -10.16
CA GLN A 108 1.11 3.46 -10.64
C GLN A 108 0.09 3.17 -9.51
N VAL A 109 0.57 2.83 -8.32
CA VAL A 109 -0.30 2.60 -7.15
C VAL A 109 -1.04 3.89 -6.76
N GLN A 110 -0.37 5.04 -6.81
CA GLN A 110 -0.98 6.31 -6.49
C GLN A 110 -2.09 6.67 -7.49
N GLU A 111 -1.89 6.46 -8.79
CA GLU A 111 -2.92 6.62 -9.82
C GLU A 111 -4.12 5.69 -9.59
N LEU A 112 -3.87 4.46 -9.17
CA LEU A 112 -4.91 3.51 -8.81
C LEU A 112 -5.73 4.00 -7.59
N LEU A 113 -5.06 4.47 -6.54
CA LEU A 113 -5.68 5.02 -5.33
C LEU A 113 -6.57 6.25 -5.61
N HIS A 114 -6.33 6.99 -6.69
CA HIS A 114 -7.20 8.12 -7.07
C HIS A 114 -8.56 7.68 -7.61
N GLN A 115 -8.67 6.44 -8.09
CA GLN A 115 -9.88 5.89 -8.70
C GLN A 115 -10.79 5.17 -7.70
N VAL A 116 -10.33 4.96 -6.47
CA VAL A 116 -11.11 4.25 -5.44
C VAL A 116 -12.31 5.10 -5.00
N SER A 117 -13.44 4.44 -4.81
CA SER A 117 -14.64 5.00 -4.19
C SER A 117 -14.86 4.36 -2.82
N VAL A 118 -15.63 5.05 -1.97
CA VAL A 118 -16.04 4.54 -0.67
C VAL A 118 -17.53 4.74 -0.49
N THR A 119 -18.20 3.69 -0.02
CA THR A 119 -19.55 3.78 0.54
C THR A 119 -19.43 3.76 2.05
N ILE A 120 -20.13 4.67 2.71
CA ILE A 120 -20.03 4.90 4.16
C ILE A 120 -21.42 4.69 4.75
N ASP A 121 -21.56 3.66 5.58
CA ASP A 121 -22.78 3.37 6.30
C ASP A 121 -22.55 3.57 7.80
N ALA A 122 -23.31 4.47 8.41
CA ALA A 122 -23.22 4.74 9.84
C ALA A 122 -24.07 3.72 10.63
N LEU A 123 -23.41 2.80 11.33
CA LEU A 123 -24.04 1.84 12.27
C LEU A 123 -24.01 2.40 13.69
N GLU A 124 -24.72 1.78 14.64
CA GLU A 124 -24.86 2.32 16.02
C GLU A 124 -23.51 2.61 16.69
N GLN A 125 -22.55 1.69 16.57
CA GLN A 125 -21.24 1.77 17.27
C GLN A 125 -20.03 1.94 16.34
N SER A 126 -20.23 1.86 15.02
CA SER A 126 -19.14 1.87 14.04
C SER A 126 -19.57 2.47 12.70
N LEU A 127 -18.59 2.93 11.93
CA LEU A 127 -18.76 3.20 10.50
C LEU A 127 -18.36 1.96 9.71
N ARG A 128 -19.27 1.45 8.88
CA ARG A 128 -18.94 0.47 7.86
C ARG A 128 -18.46 1.21 6.63
N LEU A 129 -17.20 0.96 6.25
CA LEU A 129 -16.57 1.52 5.07
C LEU A 129 -16.41 0.41 4.03
N ARG A 130 -17.06 0.57 2.88
CA ARG A 130 -16.88 -0.32 1.73
C ARG A 130 -16.09 0.41 0.67
N TRP A 131 -14.84 0.00 0.49
CA TRP A 131 -13.95 0.51 -0.55
C TRP A 131 -14.16 -0.28 -1.83
N GLN A 132 -14.24 0.41 -2.97
CA GLN A 132 -14.45 -0.23 -4.26
C GLN A 132 -13.61 0.43 -5.35
N PHE A 133 -12.90 -0.39 -6.13
CA PHE A 133 -12.26 0.02 -7.37
C PHE A 133 -13.20 -0.21 -8.55
N PRO A 134 -13.15 0.64 -9.60
CA PRO A 134 -13.91 0.40 -10.82
C PRO A 134 -13.39 -0.84 -11.56
N GLU A 135 -14.24 -1.51 -12.32
CA GLU A 135 -13.85 -2.72 -13.07
C GLU A 135 -12.77 -2.46 -14.12
N THR A 136 -12.70 -1.22 -14.62
CA THR A 136 -11.69 -0.77 -15.61
C THR A 136 -10.25 -0.89 -15.11
N VAL A 137 -10.03 -0.99 -13.79
CA VAL A 137 -8.68 -1.12 -13.20
C VAL A 137 -8.41 -2.51 -12.62
N LEU A 138 -9.19 -3.52 -12.98
CA LEU A 138 -9.08 -4.87 -12.42
C LEU A 138 -7.66 -5.43 -12.55
N SER A 139 -7.06 -5.32 -13.73
CA SER A 139 -5.69 -5.78 -13.98
C SER A 139 -4.69 -5.12 -13.05
N GLN A 140 -4.78 -3.80 -12.88
CA GLN A 140 -3.87 -3.03 -12.04
C GLN A 140 -4.05 -3.36 -10.56
N VAL A 141 -5.31 -3.55 -10.10
CA VAL A 141 -5.58 -3.97 -8.71
C VAL A 141 -5.01 -5.36 -8.45
N GLN A 142 -5.18 -6.30 -9.38
CA GLN A 142 -4.64 -7.66 -9.26
C GLN A 142 -3.10 -7.66 -9.25
N GLU A 143 -2.46 -6.82 -10.05
CA GLU A 143 -1.01 -6.62 -10.02
C GLU A 143 -0.55 -6.13 -8.63
N VAL A 144 -1.16 -5.07 -8.12
CA VAL A 144 -0.81 -4.53 -6.79
C VAL A 144 -1.10 -5.52 -5.67
N ALA A 145 -2.18 -6.31 -5.77
CA ALA A 145 -2.54 -7.33 -4.79
C ALA A 145 -1.61 -8.57 -4.81
N ALA A 146 -0.89 -8.78 -5.91
CA ALA A 146 0.16 -9.79 -6.01
C ALA A 146 1.48 -9.34 -5.36
N ALA A 147 1.72 -8.03 -5.26
CA ALA A 147 2.75 -7.51 -4.38
C ALA A 147 2.35 -7.76 -2.90
N ASP A 148 3.32 -7.99 -2.03
CA ASP A 148 3.07 -8.23 -0.61
C ASP A 148 2.68 -6.93 0.11
N VAL A 149 1.43 -6.53 -0.08
CA VAL A 149 0.91 -5.22 0.29
C VAL A 149 -0.13 -5.32 1.38
N SER A 150 -0.13 -4.31 2.24
CA SER A 150 -1.09 -4.20 3.35
C SER A 150 -1.99 -2.98 3.16
N TRP A 151 -3.30 -3.21 3.31
CA TRP A 151 -4.32 -2.17 3.14
C TRP A 151 -4.88 -1.73 4.49
N TYR A 152 -5.11 -0.43 4.63
CA TYR A 152 -5.65 0.18 5.85
C TYR A 152 -6.70 1.23 5.51
N ALA A 153 -7.76 1.31 6.31
CA ALA A 153 -8.63 2.47 6.33
C ALA A 153 -8.11 3.45 7.37
N GLN A 154 -7.95 4.70 6.95
CA GLN A 154 -7.61 5.79 7.84
C GLN A 154 -8.84 6.63 8.11
N SER A 155 -9.06 6.96 9.38
CA SER A 155 -10.16 7.82 9.81
C SER A 155 -9.69 8.87 10.80
N ARG A 156 -10.34 10.02 10.80
CA ARG A 156 -10.22 11.03 11.85
C ARG A 156 -11.45 11.95 11.88
N PRO A 157 -11.79 12.54 13.03
CA PRO A 157 -12.73 13.65 13.06
C PRO A 157 -12.19 14.84 12.24
N SER A 158 -13.03 15.49 11.42
CA SER A 158 -12.58 16.60 10.54
C SER A 158 -11.99 17.79 11.29
N LEU A 159 -12.50 18.05 12.50
CA LEU A 159 -12.12 19.18 13.34
C LEU A 159 -11.02 18.82 14.36
N ALA A 160 -10.66 17.55 14.49
CA ALA A 160 -9.66 17.13 15.46
C ALA A 160 -8.25 17.42 14.96
N LYS A 161 -7.39 17.89 15.87
CA LYS A 161 -5.93 18.03 15.65
C LYS A 161 -5.18 16.70 15.78
N ASN A 162 -5.89 15.59 15.98
CA ASN A 162 -5.30 14.27 16.20
C ASN A 162 -4.83 13.68 14.87
N GLY A 163 -3.88 12.74 14.96
CA GLY A 163 -3.42 11.95 13.80
C GLY A 163 -4.52 11.06 13.22
N TRP A 164 -4.25 10.50 12.04
CA TRP A 164 -5.12 9.50 11.44
C TRP A 164 -5.11 8.21 12.27
N ARG A 165 -6.29 7.69 12.60
CA ARG A 165 -6.46 6.34 13.16
C ARG A 165 -6.38 5.33 12.03
N TRP A 166 -5.58 4.30 12.20
CA TRP A 166 -5.37 3.24 11.21
C TRP A 166 -6.16 2.00 11.61
N THR A 167 -7.02 1.52 10.72
CA THR A 167 -7.75 0.27 10.89
C THR A 167 -7.36 -0.67 9.76
N PRO A 168 -6.75 -1.83 10.04
CA PRO A 168 -6.34 -2.77 9.00
C PRO A 168 -7.57 -3.33 8.26
N LEU A 169 -7.47 -3.46 6.94
CA LEU A 169 -8.41 -4.26 6.16
C LEU A 169 -8.07 -5.74 6.31
N HIS A 170 -9.00 -6.62 5.93
CA HIS A 170 -8.75 -8.06 5.91
C HIS A 170 -7.56 -8.40 5.00
N VAL A 171 -6.78 -9.44 5.34
CA VAL A 171 -5.57 -9.86 4.59
C VAL A 171 -5.85 -10.23 3.13
N THR A 172 -7.11 -10.58 2.81
CA THR A 172 -7.59 -10.88 1.46
C THR A 172 -8.17 -9.67 0.72
N ALA A 173 -8.06 -8.46 1.28
CA ALA A 173 -8.58 -7.25 0.65
C ALA A 173 -7.98 -7.07 -0.74
N PHE A 174 -8.86 -6.96 -1.74
CA PHE A 174 -8.52 -6.80 -3.15
C PHE A 174 -7.70 -7.94 -3.78
N ARG A 175 -7.59 -9.08 -3.08
CA ARG A 175 -6.98 -10.31 -3.60
C ARG A 175 -8.02 -11.19 -4.31
N ASN A 176 -7.57 -12.17 -5.08
CA ASN A 176 -8.44 -13.15 -5.75
C ASN A 176 -9.52 -12.52 -6.66
N SER A 177 -9.15 -11.50 -7.43
CA SER A 177 -10.05 -10.78 -8.35
C SER A 177 -11.19 -10.01 -7.66
N THR A 178 -11.07 -9.73 -6.37
CA THR A 178 -12.01 -8.87 -5.67
C THR A 178 -11.65 -7.41 -5.87
N LEU A 179 -12.63 -6.57 -6.20
CA LEU A 179 -12.46 -5.11 -6.32
C LEU A 179 -13.05 -4.33 -5.16
N SER A 180 -13.66 -5.03 -4.21
CA SER A 180 -14.26 -4.42 -3.04
C SER A 180 -13.75 -5.04 -1.76
N SER A 181 -13.53 -4.19 -0.76
CA SER A 181 -13.20 -4.63 0.59
C SER A 181 -13.93 -3.78 1.61
N GLU A 182 -14.22 -4.39 2.75
CA GLU A 182 -15.01 -3.79 3.81
C GLU A 182 -14.23 -3.78 5.12
N VAL A 183 -14.43 -2.71 5.90
CA VAL A 183 -13.85 -2.57 7.23
C VAL A 183 -14.78 -1.75 8.12
N HIS A 184 -14.80 -2.12 9.40
CA HIS A 184 -15.54 -1.41 10.43
C HIS A 184 -14.60 -0.52 11.21
N VAL A 185 -14.87 0.78 11.21
CA VAL A 185 -14.09 1.79 11.91
C VAL A 185 -14.87 2.26 13.15
N PRO A 186 -14.22 2.39 14.32
CA PRO A 186 -14.88 2.89 15.52
C PRO A 186 -15.44 4.30 15.31
N LEU A 187 -16.66 4.53 15.82
CA LEU A 187 -17.34 5.81 15.73
C LEU A 187 -16.82 6.75 16.83
N ASP A 188 -16.25 7.89 16.44
CA ASP A 188 -15.95 8.98 17.37
C ASP A 188 -17.14 9.96 17.41
N PRO A 189 -17.45 10.60 18.54
CA PRO A 189 -18.53 11.57 18.66
C PRO A 189 -18.15 12.87 17.93
N THR A 190 -18.53 12.97 16.67
CA THR A 190 -18.20 14.12 15.80
C THR A 190 -19.26 14.28 14.71
N SER A 191 -19.49 15.53 14.29
CA SER A 191 -20.43 15.87 13.20
C SER A 191 -19.88 15.51 11.83
N GLN A 192 -18.55 15.42 11.71
CA GLN A 192 -17.87 15.12 10.46
C GLN A 192 -16.68 14.19 10.67
N VAL A 193 -16.57 13.18 9.81
CA VAL A 193 -15.42 12.28 9.78
C VAL A 193 -14.77 12.33 8.41
N GLN A 194 -13.45 12.40 8.39
CA GLN A 194 -12.67 12.19 7.19
C GLN A 194 -12.21 10.74 7.14
N VAL A 195 -12.36 10.12 5.97
CA VAL A 195 -11.85 8.78 5.69
C VAL A 195 -10.99 8.78 4.44
N ARG A 196 -9.98 7.91 4.40
CA ARG A 196 -9.18 7.61 3.20
C ARG A 196 -8.64 6.19 3.24
N LEU A 197 -8.40 5.62 2.07
CA LEU A 197 -7.72 4.34 1.93
C LEU A 197 -6.22 4.59 1.98
N ALA A 198 -5.51 3.74 2.70
CA ALA A 198 -4.06 3.74 2.77
C ALA A 198 -3.52 2.37 2.37
N PHE A 199 -2.37 2.41 1.74
CA PHE A 199 -1.62 1.28 1.24
C PHE A 199 -0.23 1.34 1.84
N VAL A 200 0.28 0.20 2.29
CA VAL A 200 1.62 0.07 2.82
C VAL A 200 2.36 -0.99 2.02
N TYR A 201 3.51 -0.60 1.47
CA TYR A 201 4.43 -1.48 0.78
C TYR A 201 5.84 -1.20 1.28
N ARG A 202 6.49 -2.23 1.83
CA ARG A 202 7.80 -2.09 2.50
C ARG A 202 7.73 -0.98 3.57
N SER A 203 8.44 0.13 3.39
CA SER A 203 8.47 1.30 4.27
C SER A 203 7.77 2.54 3.68
N ARG A 204 7.01 2.37 2.60
CA ARG A 204 6.31 3.43 1.88
C ARG A 204 4.81 3.36 2.13
N VAL A 205 4.19 4.53 2.19
CA VAL A 205 2.75 4.67 2.39
C VAL A 205 2.16 5.46 1.24
N GLY A 206 1.22 4.85 0.53
CA GLY A 206 0.34 5.53 -0.43
C GLY A 206 -1.01 5.82 0.21
N VAL A 207 -1.62 6.96 -0.12
CA VAL A 207 -2.96 7.31 0.40
C VAL A 207 -3.87 7.83 -0.70
N SER A 208 -5.15 7.47 -0.63
CA SER A 208 -6.17 8.07 -1.47
C SER A 208 -6.49 9.50 -1.02
N ARG A 209 -7.26 10.22 -1.84
CA ARG A 209 -7.91 11.46 -1.41
C ARG A 209 -8.72 11.23 -0.14
N ALA A 210 -8.71 12.23 0.75
CA ALA A 210 -9.58 12.23 1.92
C ALA A 210 -11.00 12.63 1.51
N ILE A 211 -11.98 11.86 2.00
CA ILE A 211 -13.39 12.10 1.79
C ILE A 211 -13.99 12.50 3.13
N THR A 212 -14.64 13.66 3.16
CA THR A 212 -15.36 14.14 4.34
C THR A 212 -16.79 13.64 4.27
N TYR A 213 -17.22 12.95 5.33
CA TYR A 213 -18.59 12.47 5.52
C TYR A 213 -19.26 13.25 6.65
N GLN A 214 -20.43 13.79 6.37
CA GLN A 214 -21.29 14.39 7.39
C GLN A 214 -22.02 13.26 8.11
N MET A 215 -21.83 13.15 9.41
CA MET A 215 -22.59 12.19 10.21
C MET A 215 -24.07 12.55 10.19
N PRO A 216 -24.97 11.56 10.06
CA PRO A 216 -26.39 11.81 10.31
C PRO A 216 -26.55 12.32 11.76
N LEU A 217 -27.45 13.28 11.96
CA LEU A 217 -27.73 13.86 13.28
C LEU A 217 -27.99 12.73 14.27
N ARG A 218 -27.06 12.55 15.21
CA ARG A 218 -27.20 11.57 16.29
C ARG A 218 -27.26 12.32 17.60
N VAL A 219 -28.19 11.90 18.44
CA VAL A 219 -28.23 12.33 19.84
C VAL A 219 -27.10 11.60 20.54
N VAL A 220 -25.92 12.22 20.58
CA VAL A 220 -24.79 11.73 21.36
C VAL A 220 -24.78 12.53 22.66
N PRO A 221 -24.62 11.90 23.83
CA PRO A 221 -24.47 12.65 25.06
C PRO A 221 -23.17 13.49 24.96
N SER A 222 -23.30 14.82 24.85
CA SER A 222 -22.16 15.77 24.75
C SER A 222 -21.28 15.74 25.99
N ARG A 223 -21.91 15.40 27.10
CA ARG A 223 -21.33 15.51 28.43
C ARG A 223 -21.82 14.34 29.25
N ILE A 224 -20.88 13.52 29.69
CA ILE A 224 -21.12 12.47 30.68
C ILE A 224 -20.86 13.11 32.02
N GLU A 225 -21.93 13.39 32.78
CA GLU A 225 -21.81 13.82 34.17
C GLU A 225 -22.00 12.62 35.08
N LEU A 226 -21.02 12.37 35.93
CA LEU A 226 -21.06 11.30 36.92
C LEU A 226 -22.06 11.71 38.01
N THR A 227 -23.20 11.04 38.08
CA THR A 227 -24.29 11.38 39.01
C THR A 227 -24.07 10.73 40.37
N SER A 228 -23.53 9.51 40.40
CA SER A 228 -23.19 8.83 41.65
C SER A 228 -22.16 7.74 41.42
N GLN A 229 -21.43 7.40 42.49
CA GLN A 229 -20.53 6.26 42.52
C GLN A 229 -20.72 5.50 43.84
N LEU A 230 -20.67 4.17 43.77
CA LEU A 230 -20.75 3.29 44.92
C LEU A 230 -19.64 2.24 44.81
N GLN A 231 -18.78 2.17 45.82
CA GLN A 231 -17.79 1.11 45.91
C GLN A 231 -18.44 -0.17 46.42
N LEU A 232 -18.43 -1.21 45.60
CA LEU A 232 -19.02 -2.52 45.91
C LEU A 232 -18.02 -3.44 46.61
N SER A 233 -16.73 -3.31 46.29
CA SER A 233 -15.62 -4.05 46.91
C SER A 233 -14.30 -3.29 46.71
N ASN A 234 -13.20 -3.81 47.26
CA ASN A 234 -11.86 -3.22 47.10
C ASN A 234 -11.44 -3.09 45.62
N ASP A 235 -12.02 -3.88 44.73
CA ASP A 235 -11.72 -3.98 43.30
C ASP A 235 -12.88 -3.59 42.37
N LYS A 236 -14.06 -3.20 42.91
CA LYS A 236 -15.25 -2.93 42.09
C LYS A 236 -15.96 -1.65 42.52
N VAL A 237 -16.31 -0.85 41.52
CA VAL A 237 -17.09 0.37 41.66
C VAL A 237 -18.25 0.33 40.67
N ALA A 238 -19.45 0.66 41.16
CA ALA A 238 -20.60 0.97 40.32
C ALA A 238 -20.65 2.48 40.12
N ILE A 239 -20.89 2.92 38.88
CA ILE A 239 -20.98 4.33 38.51
C ILE A 239 -22.32 4.53 37.82
N CYS A 240 -23.08 5.52 38.27
CA CYS A 240 -24.19 6.06 37.51
C CYS A 240 -23.74 7.36 36.85
N TRP A 241 -24.08 7.52 35.58
CA TRP A 241 -23.83 8.74 34.84
C TRP A 241 -25.12 9.20 34.15
N LYS A 242 -25.23 10.51 33.97
CA LYS A 242 -26.28 11.15 33.17
C LYS A 242 -25.61 11.80 31.97
N GLY A 243 -26.13 11.49 30.78
CA GLY A 243 -25.74 12.16 29.55
C GLY A 243 -26.71 13.29 29.25
N GLU A 244 -26.21 14.51 29.03
CA GLU A 244 -27.03 15.54 28.37
C GLU A 244 -27.06 15.28 26.87
N PRO A 245 -28.25 15.10 26.27
CA PRO A 245 -28.36 14.91 24.83
C PRO A 245 -27.90 16.20 24.13
N SER A 246 -26.82 16.11 23.36
CA SER A 246 -26.50 17.12 22.36
C SER A 246 -26.79 16.58 20.99
N MET A 247 -27.28 17.46 20.11
CA MET A 247 -27.30 17.17 18.69
C MET A 247 -25.93 17.54 18.12
N VAL A 248 -25.32 16.59 17.42
CA VAL A 248 -24.07 16.75 16.68
C VAL A 248 -24.31 16.42 15.22
#